data_AF-A0A1B2F4D8-F1
#
_entry.id   AF-A0A1B2F4D8-F1
#
_cell.length_a   1.000
_cell.length_b   1.000
_cell.length_c   1.000
_cell.angle_alpha   90.00
_cell.angle_beta   90.00
_cell.angle_gamma   90.00
#
_symmetry.space_group_name_H-M   'P 1'
#
loop_
_entity.id
_entity.type
_entity.pdbx_description
1 polymer ?
#
loop_
_entity_poly.entity_id
_entity_poly.type
_entity_poly.pdbx_seq_one_letter_code
_entity_poly.pdbx_strand_id
1 'polypeptide(L)'
;MLYVVMLGGRHPRASIEVHDVVFAQAQTLEQTYPQLRQDWFGSRAGLHIDGWLEVDGIDAYRVEFSHLAPGPDDPKLFFINLGGYEPAVFGEAHRYLLVVARNKQQAKQLGKQRLQADWLKPHTDAVLEVDDCLPIDCVNGRYVHLVEGAHSGIAQFADYLLL
;
A
#
# COMPACT_ATOMS: atom_id res chain seq x y z
N MET A 1 1.73 -13.79 -3.21
CA MET A 1 1.61 -12.42 -3.73
C MET A 1 1.29 -11.48 -2.58
N LEU A 2 1.91 -10.30 -2.57
CA LEU A 2 1.51 -9.18 -1.71
C LEU A 2 0.57 -8.27 -2.52
N TYR A 3 -0.53 -7.86 -1.92
CA TYR A 3 -1.51 -6.95 -2.50
C TYR A 3 -1.50 -5.63 -1.73
N VAL A 4 -1.49 -4.51 -2.47
CA VAL A 4 -1.77 -3.17 -1.94
C VAL A 4 -3.08 -2.72 -2.57
N VAL A 5 -4.15 -2.61 -1.77
CA VAL A 5 -5.52 -2.48 -2.27
C VAL A 5 -6.09 -1.13 -1.88
N MET A 6 -6.53 -0.36 -2.87
CA MET A 6 -7.32 0.85 -2.66
C MET A 6 -8.78 0.45 -2.46
N LEU A 7 -9.27 0.61 -1.23
CA LEU A 7 -10.66 0.39 -0.88
C LEU A 7 -11.42 1.72 -0.93
N GLY A 8 -12.61 1.68 -1.50
CA GLY A 8 -13.56 2.78 -1.55
C GLY A 8 -14.86 2.42 -0.83
N GLY A 9 -15.52 3.41 -0.25
CA GLY A 9 -16.82 3.22 0.38
C GLY A 9 -17.29 4.37 1.24
N ARG A 10 -18.38 4.15 1.99
CA ARG A 10 -18.98 5.18 2.84
C ARG A 10 -18.59 5.01 4.30
N HIS A 11 -18.17 6.09 4.95
CA HIS A 11 -18.07 6.14 6.42
C HIS A 11 -19.26 6.94 6.99
N PRO A 12 -19.88 6.54 8.13
CA PRO A 12 -21.12 7.18 8.63
C PRO A 12 -21.01 8.68 8.93
N ARG A 13 -19.79 9.18 9.16
CA ARG A 13 -19.52 10.60 9.41
C ARG A 13 -19.00 11.37 8.19
N ALA A 14 -18.79 10.69 7.05
CA ALA A 14 -18.36 11.32 5.82
C ALA A 14 -19.58 11.69 4.97
N SER A 15 -19.58 12.90 4.40
CA SER A 15 -20.64 13.35 3.48
C SER A 15 -20.51 12.70 2.11
N ILE A 16 -19.27 12.42 1.69
CA ILE A 16 -18.93 11.76 0.43
C ILE A 16 -18.24 10.41 0.69
N GLU A 17 -17.96 9.69 -0.39
CA GLU A 17 -17.13 8.50 -0.38
C GLU A 17 -15.72 8.80 0.13
N VAL A 18 -15.12 7.82 0.80
CA VAL A 18 -13.77 7.87 1.33
C VAL A 18 -13.00 6.68 0.82
N HIS A 19 -11.68 6.84 0.73
CA HIS A 19 -10.77 5.81 0.27
C HIS A 19 -9.70 5.56 1.33
N ASP A 20 -9.22 4.32 1.40
CA ASP A 20 -8.07 3.94 2.21
C ASP A 20 -7.28 2.80 1.56
N VAL A 21 -6.03 2.62 1.97
CA VAL A 21 -5.14 1.59 1.43
C VAL A 21 -4.93 0.48 2.46
N VAL A 22 -5.24 -0.76 2.06
CA VAL A 22 -5.08 -1.96 2.87
C VAL A 22 -4.06 -2.90 2.23
N PHE A 23 -3.30 -3.60 3.06
CA PHE A 23 -2.29 -4.56 2.64
C PHE A 23 -2.78 -5.99 2.93
N ALA A 24 -2.60 -6.90 1.99
CA ALA A 24 -3.02 -8.30 2.15
C ALA A 24 -2.04 -9.25 1.47
N GLN A 25 -1.98 -10.50 1.95
CA GLN A 25 -1.17 -11.56 1.35
C GLN A 25 -2.06 -12.72 0.96
N ALA A 26 -2.06 -13.08 -0.33
CA ALA A 26 -2.78 -14.26 -0.80
C ALA A 26 -2.17 -14.81 -2.09
N GLN A 27 -2.77 -15.88 -2.65
CA GLN A 27 -2.44 -16.35 -3.99
C GLN A 27 -3.19 -15.56 -5.06
N THR A 28 -4.47 -15.24 -4.83
CA THR A 28 -5.30 -14.40 -5.72
C THR A 28 -5.92 -13.24 -4.95
N LEU A 29 -6.37 -12.19 -5.66
CA LEU A 29 -7.01 -11.04 -5.04
C LEU A 29 -8.28 -11.45 -4.27
N GLU A 30 -9.10 -12.36 -4.80
CA GLU A 30 -10.37 -12.79 -4.21
C GLU A 30 -10.21 -13.44 -2.83
N GLN A 31 -9.09 -14.14 -2.62
CA GLN A 31 -8.75 -14.73 -1.33
C GLN A 31 -8.52 -13.67 -0.24
N THR A 32 -8.20 -12.42 -0.61
CA THR A 32 -8.03 -11.32 0.33
C THR A 32 -9.36 -10.73 0.80
N TYR A 33 -10.48 -10.97 0.10
CA TYR A 33 -11.75 -10.28 0.35
C TYR A 33 -12.28 -10.39 1.79
N PRO A 34 -12.18 -11.54 2.50
CA PRO A 34 -12.58 -11.59 3.91
C PRO A 34 -11.79 -10.62 4.78
N GLN A 35 -10.47 -10.54 4.59
CA GLN A 35 -9.61 -9.59 5.29
C GLN A 35 -9.97 -8.14 4.92
N LEU A 36 -10.10 -7.82 3.63
CA LEU A 36 -10.44 -6.46 3.19
C LEU A 36 -11.75 -5.95 3.80
N ARG A 37 -12.78 -6.80 3.91
CA ARG A 37 -14.05 -6.44 4.58
C ARG A 37 -13.90 -6.23 6.08
N GLN A 38 -12.94 -6.90 6.71
CA GLN A 38 -12.67 -6.78 8.14
C GLN A 38 -11.86 -5.51 8.44
N ASP A 39 -10.89 -5.19 7.60
CA ASP A 39 -9.98 -4.06 7.78
C ASP A 39 -10.61 -2.73 7.36
N TRP A 40 -11.69 -2.75 6.57
CA TRP A 40 -12.43 -1.54 6.20
C TRP A 40 -13.05 -0.84 7.41
N PHE A 41 -12.62 0.40 7.65
CA PHE A 41 -13.06 1.22 8.78
C PHE A 41 -14.48 1.81 8.61
N GLY A 42 -15.02 1.79 7.40
CA GLY A 42 -16.31 2.38 7.06
C GLY A 42 -17.50 1.42 7.18
N SER A 43 -18.57 1.75 6.48
CA SER A 43 -19.75 0.90 6.33
C SER A 43 -19.43 -0.23 5.36
N ARG A 44 -19.83 -1.46 5.71
CA ARG A 44 -19.71 -2.62 4.81
C ARG A 44 -20.58 -2.50 3.56
N ALA A 45 -21.74 -1.86 3.69
CA ALA A 45 -22.62 -1.63 2.56
C ALA A 45 -21.95 -0.69 1.55
N GLY A 46 -21.74 -1.19 0.33
CA GLY A 46 -21.11 -0.41 -0.74
C GLY A 46 -19.59 -0.36 -0.65
N LEU A 47 -18.93 -1.19 0.18
CA LEU A 47 -17.49 -1.36 0.13
C LEU A 47 -17.09 -1.93 -1.25
N HIS A 48 -16.06 -1.35 -1.85
CA HIS A 48 -15.52 -1.80 -3.12
C HIS A 48 -14.00 -1.64 -3.18
N ILE A 49 -13.38 -2.28 -4.16
CA ILE A 49 -11.99 -2.06 -4.57
C ILE A 49 -12.04 -1.15 -5.80
N ASP A 50 -11.24 -0.08 -5.80
CA ASP A 50 -11.06 0.82 -6.97
C ASP A 50 -9.77 0.53 -7.75
N GLY A 51 -8.80 -0.09 -7.09
CA GLY A 51 -7.54 -0.47 -7.70
C GLY A 51 -6.65 -1.24 -6.75
N TRP A 52 -5.68 -1.96 -7.32
CA TRP A 52 -4.73 -2.72 -6.54
C TRP A 52 -3.39 -2.85 -7.24
N LEU A 53 -2.36 -3.11 -6.44
CA LEU A 53 -1.05 -3.54 -6.88
C LEU A 53 -0.88 -5.03 -6.54
N GLU A 54 -0.39 -5.80 -7.49
CA GLU A 54 0.20 -7.12 -7.26
C GLU A 54 1.71 -6.95 -7.19
N VAL A 55 2.30 -7.19 -6.01
CA VAL A 55 3.70 -6.94 -5.73
C VAL A 55 4.43 -8.27 -5.59
N ASP A 56 5.06 -8.72 -6.67
CA ASP A 56 5.96 -9.88 -6.67
C ASP A 56 7.39 -9.45 -6.26
N GLY A 57 7.78 -8.24 -6.65
CA GLY A 57 9.07 -7.65 -6.29
C GLY A 57 9.19 -6.20 -6.74
N ILE A 58 10.22 -5.52 -6.27
CA ILE A 58 10.52 -4.13 -6.57
C ILE A 58 12.05 -3.93 -6.61
N ASP A 59 12.51 -3.10 -7.54
CA ASP A 59 13.93 -2.87 -7.83
C ASP A 59 14.68 -4.18 -8.12
N ALA A 60 15.56 -4.61 -7.22
CA ALA A 60 16.31 -5.87 -7.32
C ALA A 60 15.77 -6.97 -6.39
N TYR A 61 14.70 -6.70 -5.65
CA TYR A 61 14.23 -7.52 -4.55
C TYR A 61 12.89 -8.18 -4.85
N ARG A 62 12.86 -9.51 -4.76
CA ARG A 62 11.64 -10.29 -4.68
C ARG A 62 11.05 -10.18 -3.27
N VAL A 63 9.73 -10.07 -3.19
CA VAL A 63 9.00 -10.09 -1.92
C VAL A 63 8.77 -11.54 -1.48
N GLU A 64 9.23 -11.88 -0.29
CA GLU A 64 9.04 -13.19 0.33
C GLU A 64 8.44 -13.08 1.73
N PHE A 65 7.98 -14.22 2.26
CA PHE A 65 7.39 -14.30 3.59
C PHE A 65 8.10 -15.39 4.41
N SER A 66 8.69 -15.01 5.55
CA SER A 66 9.47 -15.89 6.40
C SER A 66 9.05 -15.80 7.87
N HIS A 67 9.22 -16.88 8.65
CA HIS A 67 8.90 -16.87 10.08
C HIS A 67 9.92 -16.12 10.95
N LEU A 68 11.09 -15.80 10.39
CA LEU A 68 12.09 -15.00 11.07
C LEU A 68 11.86 -13.52 10.73
N ALA A 69 11.89 -12.63 11.72
CA ALA A 69 11.84 -11.20 11.45
C ALA A 69 13.10 -10.74 10.70
N PRO A 70 13.01 -9.77 9.77
CA PRO A 70 14.19 -9.15 9.17
C PRO A 70 15.12 -8.57 10.24
N GLY A 71 16.42 -8.59 9.97
CA GLY A 71 17.42 -7.92 10.78
C GLY A 71 17.21 -6.39 10.80
N PRO A 72 17.81 -5.69 11.78
CA PRO A 72 17.63 -4.25 11.95
C PRO A 72 18.14 -3.42 10.75
N ASP A 73 19.14 -3.93 10.02
CA ASP A 73 19.74 -3.26 8.86
C ASP A 73 19.32 -3.87 7.50
N ASP A 74 18.45 -4.89 7.53
CA ASP A 74 17.95 -5.54 6.33
C ASP A 74 17.02 -4.59 5.54
N PRO A 75 17.00 -4.71 4.20
CA PRO A 75 16.05 -3.95 3.38
C PRO A 75 14.61 -4.31 3.74
N LYS A 76 13.78 -3.29 3.91
CA LYS A 76 12.35 -3.39 4.21
C LYS A 76 11.54 -2.67 3.14
N LEU A 77 10.29 -3.10 2.99
CA LEU A 77 9.35 -2.52 2.05
C LEU A 77 8.53 -1.42 2.75
N PHE A 78 8.54 -0.22 2.17
CA PHE A 78 7.76 0.91 2.68
C PHE A 78 6.74 1.37 1.65
N PHE A 79 5.55 1.68 2.14
CA PHE A 79 4.52 2.41 1.41
C PHE A 79 4.57 3.89 1.78
N ILE A 80 4.49 4.76 0.78
CA ILE A 80 4.52 6.21 0.95
C ILE A 80 3.27 6.80 0.30
N ASN A 81 2.50 7.53 1.11
CA ASN A 81 1.43 8.39 0.62
C ASN A 81 1.97 9.83 0.52
N LEU A 82 2.09 10.32 -0.71
CA LEU A 82 2.43 11.70 -1.02
C LEU A 82 1.16 12.46 -1.38
N GLY A 83 1.09 13.72 -0.95
CA GLY A 83 -0.02 14.61 -1.22
C GLY A 83 0.45 15.95 -1.79
N GLY A 84 -0.44 16.62 -2.51
CA GLY A 84 -0.22 17.95 -3.07
C GLY A 84 -1.42 18.43 -3.87
N TYR A 85 -1.35 19.65 -4.39
CA TYR A 85 -2.47 20.25 -5.12
C TYR A 85 -2.05 20.61 -6.54
N GLU A 86 -2.88 20.26 -7.50
CA GLU A 86 -2.70 20.68 -8.88
C GLU A 86 -3.35 22.04 -9.12
N PRO A 87 -2.77 22.92 -9.96
CA PRO A 87 -3.37 24.20 -10.29
C PRO A 87 -4.80 24.03 -10.84
N ALA A 88 -5.74 24.81 -10.30
CA ALA A 88 -7.15 24.80 -10.68
C ALA A 88 -7.92 23.49 -10.42
N VAL A 89 -7.37 22.56 -9.63
CA VAL A 89 -8.07 21.35 -9.15
C VAL A 89 -8.50 21.57 -7.70
N PHE A 90 -9.77 21.28 -7.40
CA PHE A 90 -10.30 21.45 -6.04
C PHE A 90 -9.80 20.37 -5.07
N GLY A 91 -9.73 19.11 -5.53
CA GLY A 91 -9.29 17.97 -4.73
C GLY A 91 -7.77 17.94 -4.55
N GLU A 92 -7.36 17.34 -3.43
CA GLU A 92 -5.95 17.00 -3.20
C GLU A 92 -5.55 15.81 -4.07
N ALA A 93 -4.43 15.93 -4.76
CA ALA A 93 -3.83 14.86 -5.54
C ALA A 93 -2.97 14.00 -4.61
N HIS A 94 -3.13 12.68 -4.71
CA HIS A 94 -2.29 11.72 -4.01
C HIS A 94 -1.48 10.86 -4.96
N ARG A 95 -0.27 10.53 -4.53
CA ARG A 95 0.61 9.59 -5.21
C ARG A 95 1.11 8.56 -4.21
N TYR A 96 0.77 7.31 -4.48
CA TYR A 96 1.16 6.17 -3.69
C TYR A 96 2.39 5.50 -4.28
N LEU A 97 3.36 5.16 -3.44
CA LEU A 97 4.64 4.59 -3.86
C LEU A 97 5.04 3.45 -2.94
N LEU A 98 5.69 2.45 -3.52
CA LEU A 98 6.49 1.48 -2.77
C LEU A 98 7.97 1.81 -2.95
N VAL A 99 8.75 1.70 -1.88
CA VAL A 99 10.20 1.87 -1.91
C VAL A 99 10.88 0.84 -1.01
N VAL A 100 12.10 0.45 -1.39
CA VAL A 100 12.99 -0.34 -0.53
C VAL A 100 13.89 0.61 0.26
N ALA A 101 13.91 0.44 1.59
CA ALA A 101 14.78 1.21 2.48
C ALA A 101 15.09 0.42 3.76
N ARG A 102 16.09 0.85 4.53
CA ARG A 102 16.43 0.24 5.83
C ARG A 102 15.59 0.79 6.99
N ASN A 103 15.05 1.99 6.83
CA ASN A 103 14.26 2.65 7.87
C ASN A 103 13.33 3.72 7.30
N LYS A 104 12.37 4.17 8.12
CA LYS A 104 11.36 5.19 7.77
C LYS A 104 11.99 6.52 7.33
N GLN A 105 13.15 6.90 7.87
CA GLN A 105 13.82 8.15 7.48
C GLN A 105 14.34 8.08 6.04
N GLN A 106 15.03 6.99 5.68
CA GLN A 106 15.51 6.74 4.33
C GLN A 106 14.34 6.61 3.35
N ALA A 107 13.28 5.87 3.71
CA ALA A 107 12.07 5.76 2.91
C ALA A 107 11.47 7.15 2.62
N LYS A 108 11.33 8.00 3.64
CA LYS A 108 10.83 9.37 3.48
C LYS A 108 11.69 10.21 2.54
N GLN A 109 13.01 10.08 2.60
CA GLN A 109 13.92 10.78 1.69
C GLN A 109 13.73 10.33 0.23
N LEU A 110 13.63 9.02 0.00
CA LEU A 110 13.34 8.47 -1.33
C LEU A 110 11.96 8.92 -1.84
N GLY A 111 10.93 8.91 -1.00
CA GLY A 111 9.59 9.39 -1.34
C GLY A 111 9.59 10.86 -1.76
N LYS A 112 10.31 11.73 -1.04
CA LYS A 112 10.42 13.15 -1.40
C LYS A 112 11.04 13.39 -2.77
N GLN A 113 11.96 12.53 -3.21
CA GLN A 113 12.55 12.63 -4.56
C GLN A 113 11.54 12.27 -5.67
N ARG A 114 10.43 11.63 -5.32
CA ARG A 114 9.35 11.22 -6.24
C ARG A 114 8.15 12.17 -6.19
N LEU A 115 8.21 13.25 -5.40
CA LEU A 115 7.20 14.30 -5.41
C LEU A 115 7.08 14.93 -6.81
N GLN A 116 5.85 15.18 -7.24
CA GLN A 116 5.60 15.83 -8.51
C GLN A 116 6.02 17.30 -8.42
N ALA A 117 6.86 17.75 -9.36
CA ALA A 117 7.48 19.07 -9.32
C ALA A 117 6.44 20.22 -9.36
N ASP A 118 5.32 20.01 -10.05
CA ASP A 118 4.29 21.03 -10.28
C ASP A 118 3.18 21.04 -9.23
N TRP A 119 3.28 20.20 -8.20
CA TRP A 119 2.32 20.24 -7.09
C TRP A 119 2.55 21.48 -6.21
N LEU A 120 1.45 22.17 -5.92
CA LEU A 120 1.38 23.18 -4.89
C LEU A 120 1.32 22.49 -3.51
N LYS A 121 2.04 23.04 -2.53
CA LYS A 121 2.14 22.49 -1.16
C LYS A 121 2.46 20.98 -1.12
N PRO A 122 3.53 20.50 -1.80
CA PRO A 122 3.85 19.08 -1.82
C PRO A 122 4.24 18.60 -0.42
N HIS A 123 3.72 17.46 0.00
CA HIS A 123 3.95 16.90 1.33
C HIS A 123 3.92 15.36 1.34
N THR A 124 4.25 14.78 2.50
CA THR A 124 4.22 13.34 2.74
C THR A 124 3.27 13.08 3.89
N ASP A 125 2.13 12.47 3.59
CA ASP A 125 1.09 12.15 4.57
C ASP A 125 1.46 10.94 5.42
N ALA A 126 1.97 9.89 4.77
CA ALA A 126 2.28 8.63 5.44
C ALA A 126 3.57 8.00 4.93
N VAL A 127 4.28 7.35 5.84
CA VAL A 127 5.39 6.43 5.57
C VAL A 127 5.17 5.20 6.43
N LEU A 128 4.68 4.13 5.80
CA LEU A 128 4.27 2.89 6.45
C LEU A 128 5.27 1.80 6.11
N GLU A 129 5.71 1.02 7.11
CA GLU A 129 6.40 -0.24 6.85
C GLU A 129 5.31 -1.27 6.52
N VAL A 130 5.42 -1.96 5.39
CA VAL A 130 4.34 -2.83 4.89
C VAL A 130 4.07 -3.99 5.84
N ASP A 131 5.13 -4.51 6.47
CA ASP A 131 5.03 -5.58 7.46
C ASP A 131 4.16 -5.20 8.67
N ASP A 132 4.31 -3.97 9.17
CA ASP A 132 3.52 -3.42 10.29
C ASP A 132 2.02 -3.31 9.97
N CYS A 133 1.64 -3.40 8.68
CA CYS A 133 0.27 -3.20 8.20
C CYS A 133 -0.46 -4.52 7.89
N LEU A 134 0.22 -5.66 7.99
CA LEU A 134 -0.33 -6.97 7.70
C LEU A 134 -0.82 -7.64 8.99
N PRO A 135 -2.10 -8.06 9.09
CA PRO A 135 -2.57 -8.83 10.24
C PRO A 135 -1.82 -10.16 10.35
N ILE A 136 -1.25 -10.43 11.54
CA ILE A 136 -0.37 -11.60 11.77
C ILE A 136 -1.02 -12.94 11.38
N ASP A 137 -2.33 -13.08 11.63
CA ASP A 137 -3.09 -14.28 11.30
C ASP A 137 -3.26 -14.45 9.78
N CYS A 138 -3.40 -13.36 9.04
CA CYS A 138 -3.55 -13.37 7.58
C CYS A 138 -2.25 -13.73 6.85
N VAL A 139 -1.10 -13.57 7.51
CA VAL A 139 0.22 -13.94 6.96
C VAL A 139 0.79 -15.23 7.57
N ASN A 140 0.03 -15.94 8.42
CA ASN A 140 0.47 -17.13 9.16
C ASN A 140 1.72 -16.90 10.02
N GLY A 141 1.79 -15.75 10.71
CA GLY A 141 2.93 -15.40 11.57
C GLY A 141 4.25 -15.25 10.81
N ARG A 142 4.19 -14.84 9.54
CA ARG A 142 5.36 -14.57 8.70
C ARG A 142 5.54 -13.08 8.48
N TYR A 143 6.79 -12.68 8.37
CA TYR A 143 7.25 -11.33 8.09
C TYR A 143 7.56 -11.16 6.62
N VAL A 144 7.43 -9.94 6.10
CA VAL A 144 7.87 -9.55 4.76
C VAL A 144 9.38 -9.51 4.70
N HIS A 145 9.95 -10.20 3.72
CA HIS A 145 11.38 -10.19 3.39
C HIS A 145 11.60 -9.68 1.98
N LEU A 146 12.73 -9.00 1.79
CA LEU A 146 13.20 -8.56 0.49
C LEU A 146 14.47 -9.34 0.14
N VAL A 147 14.36 -10.25 -0.82
CA VAL A 147 15.46 -11.13 -1.24
C VAL A 147 15.92 -10.74 -2.63
N GLU A 148 17.21 -10.51 -2.82
CA GLU A 148 17.74 -10.22 -4.16
C GLU A 148 17.45 -11.37 -5.13
N GLY A 149 16.91 -11.04 -6.30
CA GLY A 149 16.65 -12.04 -7.33
C GLY A 149 15.59 -11.64 -8.35
N ALA A 150 15.38 -12.53 -9.33
CA ALA A 150 14.37 -12.33 -10.35
C ALA A 150 12.95 -12.32 -9.74
N HIS A 151 12.12 -11.44 -10.27
CA HIS A 151 10.71 -11.27 -9.94
C HIS A 151 9.95 -10.69 -11.14
N SER A 152 8.63 -10.79 -11.11
CA SER A 152 7.71 -10.26 -12.13
C SER A 152 7.40 -8.77 -11.95
N GLY A 153 7.82 -8.17 -10.83
CA GLY A 153 7.68 -6.74 -10.57
C GLY A 153 6.37 -6.39 -9.91
N ILE A 154 5.85 -5.21 -10.23
CA ILE A 154 4.56 -4.71 -9.75
C ILE A 154 3.62 -4.63 -10.94
N ALA A 155 2.49 -5.33 -10.86
CA ALA A 155 1.37 -5.12 -11.78
C ALA A 155 0.33 -4.22 -11.11
N GLN A 156 -0.18 -3.23 -11.84
CA GLN A 156 -1.17 -2.28 -11.36
C GLN A 156 -2.48 -2.46 -12.12
N PHE A 157 -3.57 -2.44 -11.38
CA PHE A 157 -4.92 -2.59 -11.90
C PHE A 157 -5.86 -1.56 -11.28
N ALA A 158 -6.93 -1.26 -12.00
CA ALA A 158 -8.03 -0.41 -11.56
C ALA A 158 -9.32 -0.98 -12.11
N ASP A 159 -10.31 -1.15 -11.25
CA ASP A 159 -11.66 -1.62 -11.57
C ASP A 159 -12.59 -1.28 -10.40
N TYR A 160 -13.90 -1.38 -10.56
CA TYR A 160 -14.89 -1.15 -9.49
C TYR A 160 -15.47 -2.50 -9.02
N LEU A 161 -14.83 -3.14 -8.04
CA LEU A 161 -15.20 -4.47 -7.55
C LEU A 161 -15.94 -4.37 -6.21
N LEU A 162 -17.25 -4.63 -6.21
CA LEU A 162 -18.05 -4.62 -4.98
C LEU A 162 -17.70 -5.82 -4.07
N LEU A 163 -17.48 -5.56 -2.78
CA LEU A 163 -17.18 -6.56 -1.75
C LEU A 163 -18.37 -6.81 -0.82
#